data_AF-A0A7C7PAV2-F1
#
_entry.id   AF-A0A7C7PAV2-F1
#
_cell.length_a   1.000
_cell.length_b   1.000
_cell.length_c   1.000
_cell.angle_alpha   90.00
_cell.angle_beta   90.00
_cell.angle_gamma   90.00
#
_symmetry.space_group_name_H-M   'P 1'
#
loop_
_entity.id
_entity.type
_entity.pdbx_description
1 polymer ?
#
loop_
_entity_poly.entity_id
_entity_poly.type
_entity_poly.pdbx_seq_one_letter_code
_entity_poly.pdbx_strand_id
1 'polypeptide(L)'
;MKILIISMFTISFALGQDSLPRSLTAEEKTRLHEIGANRTITDPPDSILYAPAEFDSVAGIIFAWESYYNLLTDLIKEVAEDDTAWVVVDNIAEEVSVTTTLTNEGVNMDHVVFQRIATNSVWIRDYGPWWIYQPDGSRAVLDLVYNRPRPQDDEYPENLAAEWNIDYYGLGLVEAGGNMLLDGTGNVFISNIIFDASQGFDPNLTQDQLDEYFLDYYGVENV
;
A
#
# COMPACT_ATOMS: atom_id res chain seq x y z
N MET A 1 47.36 6.53 37.57
CA MET A 1 46.54 5.37 37.18
C MET A 1 45.56 5.87 36.11
N LYS A 2 45.82 5.58 34.82
CA LYS A 2 44.96 6.05 33.71
C LYS A 2 43.80 5.07 33.56
N ILE A 3 42.58 5.54 33.78
CA ILE A 3 41.35 4.75 33.57
C ILE A 3 41.13 4.64 32.06
N LEU A 4 41.17 3.40 31.56
CA LEU A 4 40.82 3.05 30.19
C LEU A 4 39.30 2.82 30.18
N ILE A 5 38.56 3.71 29.53
CA ILE A 5 37.12 3.53 29.28
C ILE A 5 37.00 2.66 28.04
N ILE A 6 36.64 1.39 28.24
CA ILE A 6 36.26 0.49 27.15
C ILE A 6 34.80 0.79 26.82
N SER A 7 34.58 1.49 25.71
CA SER A 7 33.25 1.65 25.12
C SER A 7 32.86 0.33 24.45
N MET A 8 31.83 -0.31 24.98
CA MET A 8 31.28 -1.54 24.46
C MET A 8 30.28 -1.17 23.35
N PHE A 9 30.73 -1.24 22.10
CA PHE A 9 29.86 -1.07 20.93
C PHE A 9 28.97 -2.31 20.82
N THR A 10 27.67 -2.15 21.07
CA THR A 10 26.66 -3.16 20.74
C THR A 10 26.39 -3.08 19.24
N ILE A 11 26.81 -4.10 18.49
CA ILE A 11 26.38 -4.30 17.11
C ILE A 11 24.97 -4.87 17.19
N SER A 12 23.97 -4.04 16.94
CA SER A 12 22.61 -4.49 16.68
C SER A 12 22.57 -5.03 15.26
N PHE A 13 22.42 -6.35 15.10
CA PHE A 13 21.98 -6.91 13.83
C PHE A 13 20.53 -6.49 13.64
N ALA A 14 20.23 -5.78 12.56
CA ALA A 14 18.86 -5.63 12.08
C ALA A 14 18.39 -7.03 11.67
N LEU A 15 17.68 -7.72 12.56
CA LEU A 15 16.91 -8.89 12.20
C LEU A 15 15.78 -8.38 11.32
N GLY A 16 15.78 -8.78 10.04
CA GLY A 16 14.68 -8.47 9.13
C GLY A 16 13.36 -8.96 9.72
N GLN A 17 12.29 -8.21 9.47
CA GLN A 17 10.95 -8.59 9.85
C GLN A 17 10.63 -9.99 9.30
N ASP A 18 10.08 -10.87 10.14
CA ASP A 18 9.55 -12.15 9.65
C ASP A 18 8.45 -11.83 8.63
N SER A 19 8.60 -12.36 7.41
CA SER A 19 7.67 -12.12 6.30
C SER A 19 6.23 -12.43 6.71
N LEU A 20 5.38 -11.40 6.79
CA LEU A 20 3.96 -11.58 7.07
C LEU A 20 3.26 -12.25 5.87
N PRO A 21 2.47 -13.32 6.10
CA PRO A 21 1.72 -13.96 5.04
C PRO A 21 0.60 -13.06 4.53
N ARG A 22 0.08 -13.35 3.33
CA ARG A 22 -1.10 -12.65 2.78
C ARG A 22 -2.34 -12.84 3.67
N SER A 23 -2.52 -14.03 4.22
CA SER A 23 -3.63 -14.36 5.13
C SER A 23 -3.35 -13.91 6.56
N LEU A 24 -4.41 -13.73 7.37
CA LEU A 24 -4.28 -13.53 8.81
C LEU A 24 -3.50 -14.66 9.50
N THR A 25 -2.48 -14.31 10.27
CA THR A 25 -1.80 -15.21 11.20
C THR A 25 -2.71 -15.57 12.39
N ALA A 26 -2.30 -16.57 13.19
CA ALA A 26 -3.03 -16.91 14.40
C ALA A 26 -3.06 -15.76 15.43
N GLU A 27 -2.00 -14.96 15.49
CA GLU A 27 -1.91 -13.79 16.35
C GLU A 27 -2.80 -12.65 15.84
N GLU A 28 -2.75 -12.34 14.55
CA GLU A 28 -3.55 -11.26 13.93
C GLU A 28 -5.06 -11.51 14.11
N LYS A 29 -5.50 -12.77 14.13
CA LYS A 29 -6.91 -13.12 14.43
C LYS A 29 -7.38 -12.68 15.82
N THR A 30 -6.46 -12.51 16.77
CA THR A 30 -6.81 -11.98 18.10
C THR A 30 -6.91 -10.44 18.12
N ARG A 31 -6.44 -9.79 17.05
CA ARG A 31 -6.28 -8.34 16.91
C ARG A 31 -7.21 -7.74 15.84
N LEU A 32 -8.23 -8.47 15.37
CA LEU A 32 -9.18 -7.95 14.37
C LEU A 32 -9.89 -6.66 14.79
N HIS A 33 -10.03 -6.42 16.10
CA HIS A 33 -10.59 -5.18 16.65
C HIS A 33 -9.71 -3.94 16.41
N GLU A 34 -8.47 -4.11 15.94
CA GLU A 34 -7.55 -3.01 15.62
C GLU A 34 -7.71 -2.52 14.16
N ILE A 35 -8.39 -3.30 13.29
CA ILE A 35 -8.60 -2.93 11.89
C ILE A 35 -9.39 -1.61 11.82
N GLY A 36 -8.84 -0.61 11.13
CA GLY A 36 -9.42 0.72 10.97
C GLY A 36 -9.42 1.59 12.23
N ALA A 37 -8.79 1.17 13.33
CA ALA A 37 -8.84 1.90 14.61
C ALA A 37 -8.24 3.31 14.55
N ASN A 38 -7.26 3.54 13.66
CA ASN A 38 -6.56 4.82 13.49
C ASN A 38 -6.94 5.54 12.19
N ARG A 39 -7.98 5.08 11.46
CA ARG A 39 -8.29 5.59 10.14
C ARG A 39 -8.78 7.04 10.17
N THR A 40 -8.17 7.90 9.36
CA THR A 40 -8.70 9.22 9.00
C THR A 40 -9.79 9.04 7.94
N ILE A 41 -11.06 9.15 8.32
CA ILE A 41 -12.18 9.18 7.37
C ILE A 41 -12.43 10.62 6.91
N THR A 42 -12.55 10.84 5.61
CA THR A 42 -12.86 12.14 5.02
C THR A 42 -14.26 12.15 4.40
N ASP A 43 -14.76 13.32 4.02
CA ASP A 43 -15.86 13.37 3.06
C ASP A 43 -15.38 12.88 1.68
N PRO A 44 -16.26 12.37 0.81
CA PRO A 44 -15.88 12.00 -0.56
C PRO A 44 -15.45 13.24 -1.39
N PRO A 45 -14.75 13.03 -2.52
CA PRO A 45 -14.42 14.10 -3.44
C PRO A 45 -15.70 14.80 -3.97
N ASP A 46 -15.68 16.14 -4.06
CA ASP A 46 -16.81 16.91 -4.62
C ASP A 46 -17.16 16.50 -6.06
N SER A 47 -16.16 16.00 -6.80
CA SER A 47 -16.31 15.57 -8.18
C SER A 47 -15.21 14.61 -8.59
N ILE A 48 -15.59 13.56 -9.31
CA ILE A 48 -14.68 12.54 -9.84
C ILE A 48 -14.80 12.58 -11.36
N LEU A 49 -13.67 12.73 -12.04
CA LEU A 49 -13.63 12.61 -13.49
C LEU A 49 -13.58 11.15 -13.90
N TYR A 50 -12.73 10.37 -13.23
CA TYR A 50 -12.38 9.04 -13.69
C TYR A 50 -11.66 8.21 -12.61
N ALA A 51 -12.07 6.96 -12.41
CA ALA A 51 -11.30 5.95 -11.68
C ALA A 51 -10.60 5.02 -12.69
N PRO A 52 -9.26 4.96 -12.71
CA PRO A 52 -8.49 4.23 -13.71
C PRO A 52 -8.58 2.71 -13.56
N ALA A 53 -8.54 2.03 -14.70
CA ALA A 53 -8.36 0.59 -14.77
C ALA A 53 -6.87 0.22 -14.64
N GLU A 54 -6.58 -1.03 -14.26
CA GLU A 54 -5.19 -1.50 -14.19
C GLU A 54 -4.49 -1.54 -15.56
N PHE A 55 -5.25 -1.65 -16.66
CA PHE A 55 -4.72 -1.65 -18.02
C PHE A 55 -4.58 -0.25 -18.65
N ASP A 56 -4.85 0.81 -17.88
CA ASP A 56 -4.53 2.16 -18.31
C ASP A 56 -3.03 2.43 -18.30
N SER A 57 -2.64 3.56 -18.91
CA SER A 57 -1.25 4.01 -18.84
C SER A 57 -0.88 4.38 -17.41
N VAL A 58 0.17 3.76 -16.89
CA VAL A 58 0.72 4.03 -15.56
C VAL A 58 2.01 4.83 -15.64
N ALA A 59 2.36 5.51 -14.55
CA ALA A 59 3.64 6.23 -14.44
C ALA A 59 4.78 5.33 -13.91
N GLY A 60 4.46 4.11 -13.50
CA GLY A 60 5.36 3.21 -12.80
C GLY A 60 4.63 2.23 -11.90
N ILE A 61 5.40 1.44 -11.14
CA ILE A 61 4.90 0.43 -10.21
C ILE A 61 5.51 0.67 -8.83
N ILE A 62 4.70 0.50 -7.79
CA ILE A 62 5.11 0.61 -6.37
C ILE A 62 5.42 -0.80 -5.83
N PHE A 63 6.56 -0.92 -5.16
CA PHE A 63 7.06 -2.15 -4.56
C PHE A 63 7.38 -1.91 -3.09
N ALA A 64 6.79 -2.70 -2.18
CA ALA A 64 7.16 -2.70 -0.76
C ALA A 64 8.31 -3.67 -0.50
N TRP A 65 9.47 -3.16 -0.07
CA TRP A 65 10.68 -3.97 0.15
C TRP A 65 10.66 -4.67 1.52
N GLU A 66 9.84 -5.73 1.65
CA GLU A 66 9.63 -6.39 2.96
C GLU A 66 9.96 -7.89 2.95
N SER A 67 9.78 -8.55 1.81
CA SER A 67 10.07 -9.98 1.65
C SER A 67 10.16 -10.35 0.17
N TYR A 68 10.51 -11.60 -0.14
CA TYR A 68 10.70 -12.09 -1.52
C TYR A 68 11.74 -11.27 -2.32
N TYR A 69 12.81 -10.83 -1.67
CA TYR A 69 13.80 -9.88 -2.23
C TYR A 69 14.33 -10.24 -3.62
N ASN A 70 14.57 -11.53 -3.91
CA ASN A 70 15.02 -11.94 -5.24
C ASN A 70 13.94 -11.68 -6.31
N LEU A 71 12.68 -12.05 -6.03
CA LEU A 71 11.57 -11.79 -6.94
C LEU A 71 11.32 -10.29 -7.09
N LEU A 72 11.36 -9.53 -6.00
CA LEU A 72 11.21 -8.07 -6.06
C LEU A 72 12.33 -7.44 -6.89
N THR A 73 13.57 -7.89 -6.72
CA THR A 73 14.70 -7.41 -7.53
C THR A 73 14.48 -7.68 -9.01
N ASP A 74 14.06 -8.89 -9.38
CA ASP A 74 13.78 -9.24 -10.77
C ASP A 74 12.66 -8.35 -11.34
N LEU A 75 11.55 -8.17 -10.62
CA LEU A 75 10.44 -7.32 -11.07
C LEU A 75 10.82 -5.84 -11.17
N ILE A 76 11.54 -5.31 -10.19
CA ILE A 76 12.04 -3.94 -10.19
C ILE A 76 12.98 -3.73 -11.38
N LYS A 77 13.84 -4.70 -11.68
CA LYS A 77 14.76 -4.63 -12.80
C LYS A 77 14.03 -4.49 -14.13
N GLU A 78 13.01 -5.34 -14.36
CA GLU A 78 12.20 -5.31 -15.57
C GLU A 78 11.41 -3.99 -15.70
N VAL A 79 10.79 -3.51 -14.62
CA VAL A 79 10.08 -2.22 -14.64
C VAL A 79 11.04 -1.07 -14.94
N ALA A 80 12.20 -1.06 -14.30
CA ALA A 80 13.21 -0.02 -14.45
C ALA A 80 13.86 0.03 -15.85
N GLU A 81 13.54 -0.88 -16.78
CA GLU A 81 13.96 -0.75 -18.17
C GLU A 81 13.28 0.44 -18.85
N ASP A 82 11.97 0.62 -18.62
CA ASP A 82 11.15 1.59 -19.35
C ASP A 82 10.33 2.53 -18.45
N ASP A 83 10.01 2.14 -17.22
CA ASP A 83 9.11 2.84 -16.30
C ASP A 83 9.74 3.09 -14.93
N THR A 84 9.07 3.90 -14.09
CA THR A 84 9.57 4.17 -12.73
C THR A 84 9.24 3.02 -11.77
N ALA A 85 10.26 2.48 -11.12
CA ALA A 85 10.09 1.58 -9.98
C ALA A 85 10.13 2.39 -8.68
N TRP A 86 8.98 2.58 -8.05
CA TRP A 86 8.87 3.20 -6.73
C TRP A 86 9.10 2.14 -5.67
N VAL A 87 10.20 2.25 -4.92
CA VAL A 87 10.60 1.25 -3.93
C VAL A 87 10.38 1.82 -2.54
N VAL A 88 9.39 1.27 -1.83
CA VAL A 88 9.07 1.62 -0.45
C VAL A 88 10.03 0.89 0.48
N VAL A 89 10.63 1.66 1.39
CA VAL A 89 11.57 1.21 2.40
C VAL A 89 11.25 1.88 3.73
N ASP A 90 11.55 1.22 4.83
CA ASP A 90 11.25 1.69 6.17
C ASP A 90 12.01 2.97 6.54
N ASN A 91 13.25 3.08 6.08
CA ASN A 91 14.16 4.13 6.50
C ASN A 91 15.41 4.22 5.60
N ILE A 92 16.24 5.22 5.89
CA ILE A 92 17.50 5.47 5.16
C ILE A 92 18.51 4.30 5.22
N ALA A 93 18.55 3.54 6.32
CA ALA A 93 19.50 2.44 6.43
C ALA A 93 19.09 1.28 5.51
N GLU A 94 17.79 1.02 5.41
CA GLU A 94 17.25 0.06 4.45
C GLU A 94 17.48 0.55 3.01
N GLU A 95 17.17 1.80 2.69
CA GLU A 95 17.43 2.38 1.36
C GLU A 95 18.87 2.14 0.88
N VAL A 96 19.87 2.36 1.76
CA VAL A 96 21.28 2.13 1.44
C VAL A 96 21.55 0.64 1.14
N SER A 97 20.93 -0.26 1.90
CA SER A 97 21.03 -1.70 1.68
C SER A 97 20.39 -2.11 0.35
N VAL A 98 19.16 -1.64 0.07
CA VAL A 98 18.44 -1.93 -1.17
C VAL A 98 19.18 -1.36 -2.38
N THR A 99 19.66 -0.12 -2.30
CA THR A 99 20.49 0.50 -3.35
C THR A 99 21.69 -0.37 -3.70
N THR A 100 22.37 -0.93 -2.70
CA THR A 100 23.50 -1.83 -2.92
C THR A 100 23.06 -3.11 -3.62
N THR A 101 21.97 -3.73 -3.19
CA THR A 101 21.41 -4.94 -3.81
C THR A 101 21.04 -4.70 -5.28
N LEU A 102 20.20 -3.70 -5.55
CA LEU A 102 19.72 -3.41 -6.91
C LEU A 102 20.87 -3.01 -7.85
N THR A 103 21.83 -2.22 -7.38
CA THR A 103 23.02 -1.85 -8.17
C THR A 103 23.85 -3.08 -8.55
N ASN A 104 24.07 -4.01 -7.61
CA ASN A 104 24.84 -5.22 -7.87
C ASN A 104 24.15 -6.16 -8.87
N GLU A 105 22.83 -6.17 -8.86
CA GLU A 105 22.00 -6.96 -9.79
C GLU A 105 21.79 -6.27 -11.15
N GLY A 106 22.39 -5.09 -11.33
CA GLY A 106 22.39 -4.35 -12.60
C GLY A 106 21.05 -3.72 -12.94
N VAL A 107 20.27 -3.31 -11.93
CA VAL A 107 19.06 -2.51 -12.10
C VAL A 107 19.43 -1.12 -12.61
N ASN A 108 18.63 -0.57 -13.52
CA ASN A 108 18.78 0.81 -13.95
C ASN A 108 18.32 1.78 -12.84
N MET A 109 19.26 2.21 -12.01
CA MET A 109 18.97 3.06 -10.86
C MET A 109 18.45 4.45 -11.23
N ASP A 110 18.59 4.90 -12.48
CA ASP A 110 18.01 6.17 -12.95
C ASP A 110 16.47 6.12 -12.98
N HIS A 111 15.89 4.91 -12.99
CA HIS A 111 14.44 4.67 -12.99
C HIS A 111 13.93 4.16 -11.62
N VAL A 112 14.78 4.14 -10.58
CA VAL A 112 14.38 3.73 -9.23
C VAL A 112 14.20 4.96 -8.35
N VAL A 113 13.04 5.08 -7.71
CA VAL A 113 12.74 6.15 -6.75
C VAL A 113 12.35 5.54 -5.41
N PHE A 114 13.04 5.94 -4.35
CA PHE A 114 12.76 5.44 -3.01
C PHE A 114 11.69 6.27 -2.29
N GLN A 115 10.81 5.59 -1.55
CA GLN A 115 9.82 6.18 -0.65
C GLN A 115 10.12 5.68 0.76
N ARG A 116 10.34 6.61 1.70
CA ARG A 116 10.73 6.27 3.08
C ARG A 116 9.49 6.25 3.98
N ILE A 117 8.60 5.31 3.70
CA ILE A 117 7.34 5.12 4.42
C ILE A 117 7.38 3.70 4.95
N ALA A 118 7.38 3.55 6.27
CA ALA A 118 7.48 2.24 6.88
C ALA A 118 6.23 1.41 6.61
N THR A 119 6.42 0.13 6.34
CA THR A 119 5.33 -0.82 6.05
C THR A 119 5.44 -2.05 6.95
N ASN A 120 4.38 -2.85 7.03
CA ASN A 120 4.40 -4.13 7.73
C ASN A 120 4.62 -5.32 6.79
N SER A 121 4.24 -5.21 5.52
CA SER A 121 4.29 -6.36 4.62
C SER A 121 4.47 -6.00 3.15
N VAL A 122 4.91 -6.99 2.36
CA VAL A 122 5.15 -6.86 0.91
C VAL A 122 3.87 -6.65 0.09
N TRP A 123 2.69 -6.84 0.71
CA TRP A 123 1.40 -6.95 0.01
C TRP A 123 0.80 -5.59 -0.38
N ILE A 124 1.61 -4.71 -0.96
CA ILE A 124 1.24 -3.33 -1.38
C ILE A 124 0.03 -3.29 -2.32
N ARG A 125 -0.28 -4.38 -3.01
CA ARG A 125 -1.53 -4.49 -3.79
C ARG A 125 -2.78 -4.44 -2.91
N ASP A 126 -2.71 -4.97 -1.69
CA ASP A 126 -3.86 -5.06 -0.81
C ASP A 126 -4.11 -3.75 -0.03
N TYR A 127 -3.06 -3.04 0.35
CA TYR A 127 -3.14 -1.83 1.20
C TYR A 127 -2.68 -0.54 0.52
N GLY A 128 -2.13 -0.63 -0.70
CA GLY A 128 -1.62 0.53 -1.42
C GLY A 128 -2.71 1.51 -1.88
N PRO A 129 -2.30 2.68 -2.39
CA PRO A 129 -3.21 3.73 -2.81
C PRO A 129 -4.06 3.27 -3.99
N TRP A 130 -5.34 3.58 -3.92
CA TRP A 130 -6.19 3.64 -5.09
C TRP A 130 -6.18 5.06 -5.64
N TRP A 131 -6.51 5.21 -6.92
CA TRP A 131 -6.36 6.48 -7.62
C TRP A 131 -7.69 6.92 -8.20
N ILE A 132 -7.93 8.22 -8.20
CA ILE A 132 -8.93 8.87 -9.05
C ILE A 132 -8.31 10.07 -9.74
N TYR A 133 -8.89 10.44 -10.87
CA TYR A 133 -8.64 11.71 -11.53
C TYR A 133 -9.76 12.68 -11.22
N GLN A 134 -9.37 13.92 -10.93
CA GLN A 134 -10.26 15.03 -10.67
C GLN A 134 -10.54 15.80 -11.99
N PRO A 135 -11.61 16.63 -12.05
CA PRO A 135 -11.95 17.35 -13.29
C PRO A 135 -10.88 18.29 -13.83
N ASP A 136 -9.96 18.75 -12.99
CA ASP A 136 -8.82 19.58 -13.41
C ASP A 136 -7.65 18.76 -13.98
N GLY A 137 -7.77 17.43 -14.01
CA GLY A 137 -6.77 16.48 -14.51
C GLY A 137 -5.73 16.06 -13.47
N SER A 138 -5.81 16.56 -12.24
CA SER A 138 -4.97 16.09 -11.13
C SER A 138 -5.40 14.70 -10.65
N ARG A 139 -4.51 14.02 -9.93
CA ARG A 139 -4.78 12.73 -9.28
C ARG A 139 -4.94 12.92 -7.78
N ALA A 140 -5.85 12.15 -7.20
CA ALA A 140 -5.99 12.02 -5.75
C ALA A 140 -5.86 10.56 -5.32
N VAL A 141 -5.47 10.36 -4.07
CA VAL A 141 -5.41 9.05 -3.43
C VAL A 141 -6.75 8.74 -2.78
N LEU A 142 -7.24 7.54 -3.03
CA LEU A 142 -8.27 6.89 -2.23
C LEU A 142 -7.62 5.85 -1.33
N ASP A 143 -8.04 5.84 -0.07
CA ASP A 143 -7.48 4.98 0.95
C ASP A 143 -8.58 4.14 1.61
N LEU A 144 -8.45 2.82 1.49
CA LEU A 144 -9.35 1.81 2.02
C LEU A 144 -8.83 1.31 3.37
N VAL A 145 -9.72 0.94 4.29
CA VAL A 145 -9.28 0.28 5.53
C VAL A 145 -8.77 -1.11 5.19
N TYR A 146 -7.48 -1.37 5.42
CA TYR A 146 -6.89 -2.66 5.15
C TYR A 146 -7.43 -3.74 6.10
N ASN A 147 -7.88 -4.86 5.54
CA ASN A 147 -8.45 -6.00 6.30
C ASN A 147 -7.45 -6.80 7.15
N ARG A 148 -6.31 -6.21 7.55
CA ARG A 148 -5.32 -6.80 8.46
C ARG A 148 -5.01 -5.82 9.59
N PRO A 149 -4.73 -6.30 10.82
CA PRO A 149 -4.26 -5.44 11.91
C PRO A 149 -2.78 -5.08 11.74
N ARG A 150 -2.48 -4.42 10.61
CA ARG A 150 -1.15 -4.00 10.14
C ARG A 150 -1.20 -2.48 9.93
N PRO A 151 -1.02 -1.69 10.99
CA PRO A 151 -1.28 -0.25 10.94
C PRO A 151 -0.35 0.51 10.00
N GLN A 152 0.89 0.07 9.80
CA GLN A 152 1.82 0.76 8.90
C GLN A 152 1.49 0.49 7.43
N ASP A 153 0.99 -0.70 7.11
CA ASP A 153 0.39 -0.98 5.80
C ASP A 153 -0.86 -0.11 5.59
N ASP A 154 -1.74 -0.06 6.60
CA ASP A 154 -3.00 0.70 6.57
C ASP A 154 -2.79 2.22 6.41
N GLU A 155 -1.72 2.78 7.00
CA GLU A 155 -1.39 4.21 6.94
C GLU A 155 -0.58 4.60 5.68
N TYR A 156 -0.13 3.64 4.87
CA TYR A 156 0.74 3.91 3.73
C TYR A 156 0.12 4.91 2.73
N PRO A 157 -1.15 4.79 2.29
CA PRO A 157 -1.71 5.72 1.31
C PRO A 157 -1.81 7.17 1.82
N GLU A 158 -2.15 7.38 3.10
CA GLU A 158 -2.19 8.72 3.72
C GLU A 158 -0.79 9.35 3.75
N ASN A 159 0.21 8.59 4.20
CA ASN A 159 1.60 9.04 4.24
C ASN A 159 2.14 9.35 2.83
N LEU A 160 1.78 8.54 1.84
CA LEU A 160 2.14 8.76 0.45
C LEU A 160 1.51 10.04 -0.10
N ALA A 161 0.23 10.26 0.14
CA ALA A 161 -0.47 11.46 -0.30
C ALA A 161 0.17 12.73 0.28
N ALA A 162 0.56 12.68 1.57
CA ALA A 162 1.29 13.75 2.23
C ALA A 162 2.70 13.97 1.62
N GLU A 163 3.45 12.91 1.34
CA GLU A 163 4.78 13.00 0.70
C GLU A 163 4.70 13.61 -0.71
N TRP A 164 3.71 13.20 -1.49
CA TRP A 164 3.50 13.68 -2.86
C TRP A 164 2.75 15.01 -2.94
N ASN A 165 2.23 15.51 -1.82
CA ASN A 165 1.41 16.71 -1.73
C ASN A 165 0.24 16.68 -2.74
N ILE A 166 -0.54 15.60 -2.67
CA ILE A 166 -1.75 15.38 -3.46
C ILE A 166 -2.96 15.16 -2.55
N ASP A 167 -4.16 15.32 -3.10
CA ASP A 167 -5.38 15.16 -2.33
C ASP A 167 -5.55 13.71 -1.84
N TYR A 168 -6.10 13.59 -0.64
CA TYR A 168 -6.31 12.33 0.07
C TYR A 168 -7.77 12.19 0.46
N TYR A 169 -8.34 11.02 0.20
CA TYR A 169 -9.69 10.66 0.62
C TYR A 169 -9.67 9.29 1.30
N GLY A 170 -9.95 9.29 2.61
CA GLY A 170 -9.98 8.08 3.43
C GLY A 170 -11.40 7.57 3.59
N LEU A 171 -11.65 6.33 3.17
CA LEU A 171 -12.95 5.67 3.28
C LEU A 171 -13.03 4.82 4.55
N GLY A 172 -14.26 4.61 5.04
CA GLY A 172 -14.57 3.63 6.09
C GLY A 172 -14.76 2.20 5.57
N LEU A 173 -14.54 1.93 4.28
CA LEU A 173 -14.71 0.61 3.67
C LEU A 173 -13.52 -0.29 4.01
N VAL A 174 -13.77 -1.41 4.69
CA VAL A 174 -12.77 -2.46 4.89
C VAL A 174 -12.62 -3.29 3.62
N GLU A 175 -11.43 -3.25 3.02
CA GLU A 175 -11.16 -3.96 1.78
C GLU A 175 -9.68 -4.42 1.71
N ALA A 176 -9.37 -5.29 0.75
CA ALA A 176 -8.02 -5.56 0.28
C ALA A 176 -8.00 -5.37 -1.24
N GLY A 177 -7.10 -4.54 -1.76
CA GLY A 177 -7.07 -4.20 -3.18
C GLY A 177 -6.96 -5.41 -4.12
N GLY A 178 -6.35 -6.54 -3.70
CA GLY A 178 -6.35 -7.78 -4.48
C GLY A 178 -7.73 -8.45 -4.68
N ASN A 179 -8.78 -7.98 -4.00
CA ASN A 179 -10.16 -8.44 -4.13
C ASN A 179 -11.01 -7.51 -5.03
N MET A 180 -10.42 -6.49 -5.64
CA MET A 180 -11.12 -5.48 -6.43
C MET A 180 -10.44 -5.29 -7.79
N LEU A 181 -11.24 -5.16 -8.85
CA LEU A 181 -10.78 -4.79 -10.19
C LEU A 181 -11.68 -3.73 -10.80
N LEU A 182 -11.11 -2.57 -11.14
CA LEU A 182 -11.79 -1.51 -11.90
C LEU A 182 -11.58 -1.72 -13.39
N ASP A 183 -12.63 -1.47 -14.18
CA ASP A 183 -12.55 -1.56 -15.66
C ASP A 183 -12.45 -0.21 -16.38
N GLY A 184 -12.44 0.91 -15.65
CA GLY A 184 -12.34 2.25 -16.23
C GLY A 184 -13.59 2.67 -17.02
N THR A 185 -14.72 1.99 -16.86
CA THR A 185 -15.98 2.34 -17.55
C THR A 185 -17.16 2.44 -16.59
N GLY A 186 -16.87 2.63 -15.30
CA GLY A 186 -17.88 2.75 -14.25
C GLY A 186 -18.31 1.41 -13.66
N ASN A 187 -17.50 0.35 -13.81
CA ASN A 187 -17.73 -0.94 -13.14
C ASN A 187 -16.54 -1.32 -12.26
N VAL A 188 -16.85 -2.00 -11.17
CA VAL A 188 -15.89 -2.70 -10.31
C VAL A 188 -16.30 -4.16 -10.17
N PHE A 189 -15.34 -5.06 -10.05
CA PHE A 189 -15.57 -6.48 -9.80
C PHE A 189 -14.98 -6.86 -8.45
N ILE A 190 -15.83 -7.38 -7.57
CA ILE A 190 -15.46 -7.73 -6.19
C ILE A 190 -16.01 -9.11 -5.85
N SER A 191 -15.25 -9.90 -5.10
CA SER A 191 -15.76 -11.18 -4.60
C SER A 191 -16.49 -11.02 -3.26
N ASN A 192 -17.46 -11.90 -3.00
CA ASN A 192 -18.25 -11.91 -1.75
C ASN A 192 -17.42 -12.13 -0.47
N ILE A 193 -16.10 -12.33 -0.57
CA ILE A 193 -15.22 -12.41 0.60
C ILE A 193 -15.24 -11.11 1.42
N ILE A 194 -15.60 -9.98 0.81
CA ILE A 194 -15.75 -8.67 1.47
C ILE A 194 -16.79 -8.69 2.62
N PHE A 195 -17.66 -9.70 2.67
CA PHE A 195 -18.62 -9.87 3.77
C PHE A 195 -18.17 -10.90 4.83
N ASP A 196 -16.96 -11.47 4.71
CA ASP A 196 -16.47 -12.54 5.57
C ASP A 196 -15.58 -12.02 6.71
N ALA A 197 -16.16 -11.92 7.91
CA ALA A 197 -15.44 -11.56 9.14
C ALA A 197 -14.25 -12.48 9.46
N SER A 198 -14.27 -13.74 9.03
CA SER A 198 -13.16 -14.67 9.27
C SER A 198 -11.89 -14.29 8.50
N GLN A 199 -12.05 -13.44 7.47
CA GLN A 199 -10.99 -12.90 6.64
C GLN A 199 -10.63 -11.45 7.00
N GLY A 200 -11.21 -10.90 8.07
CA GLY A 200 -10.92 -9.55 8.56
C GLY A 200 -11.77 -8.45 7.91
N PHE A 201 -12.80 -8.79 7.14
CA PHE A 201 -13.73 -7.82 6.57
C PHE A 201 -14.92 -7.53 7.50
N ASP A 202 -15.74 -6.54 7.13
CA ASP A 202 -16.94 -6.17 7.90
C ASP A 202 -18.15 -7.06 7.53
N PRO A 203 -18.63 -7.92 8.43
CA PRO A 203 -19.81 -8.76 8.18
C PRO A 203 -21.13 -7.97 8.19
N ASN A 204 -21.13 -6.70 8.59
CA ASN A 204 -22.32 -5.86 8.63
C ASN A 204 -22.45 -4.94 7.42
N LEU A 205 -21.43 -4.88 6.56
CA LEU A 205 -21.48 -4.17 5.30
C LEU A 205 -22.62 -4.72 4.45
N THR A 206 -23.51 -3.84 4.00
CA THR A 206 -24.58 -4.20 3.06
C THR A 206 -24.15 -3.93 1.62
N GLN A 207 -24.84 -4.56 0.66
CA GLN A 207 -24.63 -4.24 -0.75
C GLN A 207 -24.91 -2.76 -1.03
N ASP A 208 -26.00 -2.19 -0.50
CA ASP A 208 -26.33 -0.77 -0.71
C ASP A 208 -25.22 0.17 -0.20
N GLN A 209 -24.60 -0.14 0.94
CA GLN A 209 -23.47 0.64 1.47
C GLN A 209 -22.21 0.48 0.60
N LEU A 210 -21.96 -0.73 0.10
CA LEU A 210 -20.86 -1.01 -0.81
C LEU A 210 -21.03 -0.21 -2.10
N ASP A 211 -22.22 -0.24 -2.69
CA ASP A 211 -22.58 0.53 -3.89
C ASP A 211 -22.41 2.04 -3.64
N GLU A 212 -22.83 2.54 -2.48
CA GLU A 212 -22.67 3.95 -2.09
C GLU A 212 -21.19 4.36 -1.95
N TYR A 213 -20.34 3.55 -1.32
CA TYR A 213 -18.90 3.84 -1.26
C TYR A 213 -18.26 3.94 -2.65
N PHE A 214 -18.59 3.02 -3.55
CA PHE A 214 -18.04 3.01 -4.91
C PHE A 214 -18.58 4.16 -5.76
N LEU A 215 -19.84 4.52 -5.60
CA LEU A 215 -20.41 5.68 -6.28
C LEU A 215 -19.76 6.98 -5.79
N ASP A 216 -19.71 7.18 -4.47
CA ASP A 216 -19.31 8.45 -3.87
C ASP A 216 -17.81 8.73 -4.00
N TYR A 217 -16.95 7.71 -3.88
CA TYR A 217 -15.50 7.89 -3.88
C TYR A 217 -14.83 7.54 -5.21
N TYR A 218 -15.40 6.62 -6.00
CA TYR A 218 -14.82 6.19 -7.27
C TYR A 218 -15.63 6.67 -8.49
N GLY A 219 -16.87 7.13 -8.31
CA GLY A 219 -17.77 7.43 -9.43
C GLY A 219 -18.19 6.17 -10.19
N VAL A 220 -18.13 5.00 -9.53
CA VAL A 220 -18.46 3.70 -10.11
C VAL A 220 -19.95 3.42 -9.90
N GLU A 221 -20.63 3.02 -10.97
CA GLU A 221 -22.09 2.86 -10.98
C GLU A 221 -22.53 1.40 -10.79
N ASN A 222 -21.65 0.43 -11.05
CA ASN A 222 -21.94 -0.99 -10.96
C ASN A 222 -20.85 -1.74 -10.17
N VAL A 223 -21.28 -2.49 -9.15
CA VAL A 223 -20.45 -3.33 -8.28
C VAL A 223 -20.84 -4.79 -8.43
#